data_AF-A0AAV3B7X8-F1
#
_entry.id   AF-A0AAV3B7X8-F1
#
_cell.length_a   1.000
_cell.length_b   1.000
_cell.length_c   1.000
_cell.angle_alpha   90.00
_cell.angle_beta   90.00
_cell.angle_gamma   90.00
#
_symmetry.space_group_name_H-M   'P 1'
#
loop_
_entity.id
_entity.type
_entity.pdbx_description
1 polymer ?
#
loop_
_entity_poly.entity_id
_entity_poly.type
_entity_poly.pdbx_seq_one_letter_code
_entity_poly.pdbx_strand_id
1 'polypeptide(L)'
;DLYAVDESHLESLQAESRRLMEEIEKLEKEKEREPDRLSSMRKMKASLQTDIQKYQNYLTEMESHSALLDQRVGSISEELEAVELEFEAVKQENLRLKNILDNQKYSVADIERIKYEENELNETLTKLTKELDDEKQLLWSEELKYAKIKESVETDIAEFHKLARKLRLIPSTAENANGYDLQIECNLDSEESLHHCRNKINLPLLEMLTQSEAQITKALNKKMEIQEVNEQLKSLISDKRNDVKNFKEDAQRLDDLLLQKNQDAEEQEKKWASELQSVEKHRQLLESGVNRGLDEAMKNLEKAQQELQLVEHQTEEEMRQVGNKLVRVVTAVASHVAAIEK
;
A
#
# COMPACT_ATOMS: atom_id res chain seq x y z
N ASP A 1 33.33 -159.96 144.84
CA ASP A 1 33.03 -161.00 143.84
C ASP A 1 31.82 -160.55 143.02
N LEU A 2 32.00 -159.86 141.88
CA LEU A 2 32.31 -160.32 140.51
C LEU A 2 31.03 -160.51 139.65
N TYR A 3 30.87 -159.61 138.65
CA TYR A 3 29.97 -159.57 137.47
C TYR A 3 28.46 -159.29 137.62
N ALA A 4 28.00 -158.17 137.03
CA ALA A 4 26.82 -158.08 136.15
C ALA A 4 26.85 -156.77 135.31
N VAL A 5 26.50 -156.89 134.04
CA VAL A 5 26.55 -155.88 132.95
C VAL A 5 25.50 -154.78 133.14
N ASP A 6 25.86 -153.52 132.85
CA ASP A 6 24.93 -152.39 132.86
C ASP A 6 24.27 -152.24 131.47
N GLU A 7 23.08 -152.83 131.34
CA GLU A 7 22.23 -152.94 130.15
C GLU A 7 21.90 -151.57 129.50
N SER A 8 22.06 -150.48 130.26
CA SER A 8 21.85 -149.09 129.84
C SER A 8 22.78 -148.61 128.70
N HIS A 9 24.02 -149.12 128.60
CA HIS A 9 24.99 -148.56 127.64
C HIS A 9 24.79 -149.07 126.20
N LEU A 10 24.23 -150.28 126.04
CA LEU A 10 24.05 -150.91 124.73
C LEU A 10 22.84 -150.33 123.98
N GLU A 11 21.77 -149.96 124.69
CA GLU A 11 20.61 -149.28 124.10
C GLU A 11 20.95 -147.89 123.55
N SER A 12 21.85 -147.15 124.23
CA SER A 12 22.31 -145.83 123.76
C SER A 12 22.99 -145.92 122.39
N LEU A 13 23.82 -146.94 122.18
CA LEU A 13 24.58 -147.09 120.94
C LEU A 13 23.68 -147.51 119.76
N GLN A 14 22.66 -148.33 120.01
CA GLN A 14 21.72 -148.75 118.99
C GLN A 14 20.77 -147.62 118.57
N ALA A 15 20.40 -146.74 119.50
CA ALA A 15 19.65 -145.52 119.19
C ALA A 15 20.46 -144.56 118.30
N GLU A 16 21.77 -144.43 118.55
CA GLU A 16 22.65 -143.57 117.76
C GLU A 16 22.84 -144.08 116.33
N SER A 17 22.97 -145.40 116.14
CA SER A 17 23.09 -146.01 114.81
C SER A 17 21.83 -145.81 113.94
N ARG A 18 20.63 -145.92 114.52
CA ARG A 18 19.38 -145.61 113.80
C ARG A 18 19.31 -144.15 113.40
N ARG A 19 19.70 -143.23 114.30
CA ARG A 19 19.70 -141.79 114.03
C ARG A 19 20.62 -141.45 112.85
N LEU A 20 21.79 -142.07 112.77
CA LEU A 20 22.73 -141.84 111.66
C LEU A 20 22.22 -142.41 110.32
N MET A 21 21.57 -143.58 110.30
CA MET A 21 20.96 -144.10 109.07
C MET A 21 19.82 -143.22 108.56
N GLU A 22 18.97 -142.71 109.47
CA GLU A 22 17.92 -141.76 109.10
C GLU A 22 18.49 -140.44 108.55
N GLU A 23 19.65 -140.00 109.04
CA GLU A 23 20.34 -138.81 108.54
C GLU A 23 20.88 -139.02 107.11
N ILE A 24 21.44 -140.19 106.81
CA ILE A 24 21.96 -140.52 105.47
C ILE A 24 20.83 -140.58 104.44
N GLU A 25 19.71 -141.23 104.76
CA GLU A 25 18.57 -141.34 103.85
C GLU A 25 17.95 -139.96 103.55
N LYS A 26 17.95 -139.04 104.53
CA LYS A 26 17.55 -137.65 104.31
C LYS A 26 18.46 -136.94 103.32
N LEU A 27 19.78 -137.09 103.46
CA LEU A 27 20.76 -136.44 102.60
C LEU A 27 20.73 -136.99 101.16
N GLU A 28 20.51 -138.29 100.95
CA GLU A 28 20.37 -138.87 99.61
C GLU A 28 19.10 -138.37 98.90
N LYS A 29 17.97 -138.30 99.62
CA LYS A 29 16.73 -137.69 99.09
C LYS A 29 16.90 -136.21 98.77
N GLU A 30 17.77 -135.49 99.48
CA GLU A 30 18.07 -134.08 99.22
C GLU A 30 18.91 -133.91 97.94
N LYS A 31 19.89 -134.80 97.72
CA LYS A 31 20.75 -134.81 96.52
C LYS A 31 19.97 -135.13 95.23
N GLU A 32 19.02 -136.07 95.26
CA GLU A 32 18.15 -136.33 94.09
C GLU A 32 17.22 -135.15 93.75
N ARG A 33 16.86 -134.32 94.74
CA ARG A 33 16.01 -133.12 94.56
C ARG A 33 16.79 -131.86 94.15
N GLU A 34 18.12 -131.91 94.23
CA GLU A 34 19.03 -130.83 93.89
C GLU A 34 18.96 -130.40 92.39
N PRO A 35 18.95 -131.31 91.40
CA PRO A 35 18.79 -130.92 89.99
C PRO A 35 17.44 -130.25 89.69
N ASP A 36 16.37 -130.65 90.36
CA ASP A 36 15.03 -130.05 90.18
C ASP A 36 14.91 -128.67 90.83
N ARG A 37 15.53 -128.48 92.01
CA ARG A 37 15.59 -127.17 92.66
C ARG A 37 16.43 -126.18 91.87
N LEU A 38 17.55 -126.62 91.28
CA LEU A 38 18.39 -125.77 90.44
C LEU A 38 17.67 -125.39 89.13
N SER A 39 16.90 -126.32 88.55
CA SER A 39 16.13 -126.05 87.33
C SER A 39 14.98 -125.05 87.58
N SER A 40 14.27 -125.17 88.70
CA SER A 40 13.20 -124.24 89.07
C SER A 40 13.73 -122.84 89.37
N MET A 41 14.88 -122.73 90.06
CA MET A 41 15.56 -121.46 90.30
C MET A 41 16.06 -120.81 89.01
N ARG A 42 16.55 -121.59 88.04
CA ARG A 42 16.92 -121.06 86.71
C ARG A 42 15.71 -120.53 85.95
N LYS A 43 14.57 -121.23 86.00
CA LYS A 43 13.31 -120.77 85.40
C LYS A 43 12.81 -119.48 86.06
N MET A 44 12.85 -119.41 87.40
CA MET A 44 12.48 -118.21 88.16
C MET A 44 13.41 -117.03 87.87
N LYS A 45 14.73 -117.27 87.76
CA LYS A 45 15.69 -116.25 87.35
C LYS A 45 15.38 -115.74 85.94
N ALA A 46 15.06 -116.64 85.00
CA ALA A 46 14.71 -116.26 83.63
C ALA A 46 13.39 -115.46 83.57
N SER A 47 12.36 -115.83 84.34
CA SER A 47 11.11 -115.06 84.40
C SER A 47 11.34 -113.68 85.01
N LEU A 48 12.06 -113.59 86.14
CA LEU A 48 12.41 -112.31 86.75
C LEU A 48 13.25 -111.44 85.82
N GLN A 49 14.19 -112.02 85.06
CA GLN A 49 14.97 -111.29 84.07
C GLN A 49 14.10 -110.77 82.92
N THR A 50 13.08 -111.53 82.52
CA THR A 50 12.10 -111.10 81.52
C THR A 50 11.25 -109.95 82.04
N ASP A 51 10.81 -110.01 83.31
CA ASP A 51 10.02 -108.95 83.92
C ASP A 51 10.85 -107.69 84.17
N ILE A 52 12.13 -107.83 84.57
CA ILE A 52 13.08 -106.70 84.62
C ILE A 52 13.15 -106.01 83.25
N GLN A 53 13.28 -106.77 82.16
CA GLN A 53 13.33 -106.20 80.82
C GLN A 53 12.02 -105.49 80.45
N LYS A 54 10.85 -106.05 80.82
CA LYS A 54 9.56 -105.37 80.59
C LYS A 54 9.47 -104.05 81.35
N TYR A 55 9.86 -104.03 82.62
CA TYR A 55 9.85 -102.80 83.43
C TYR A 55 10.85 -101.77 82.91
N GLN A 56 12.02 -102.20 82.47
CA GLN A 56 12.98 -101.31 81.81
C GLN A 56 12.40 -100.70 80.54
N ASN A 57 11.78 -101.50 79.66
CA ASN A 57 11.15 -101.00 78.44
C ASN A 57 10.00 -100.03 78.75
N TYR A 58 9.14 -100.36 79.72
CA TYR A 58 8.05 -99.49 80.15
C TYR A 58 8.58 -98.16 80.72
N LEU A 59 9.63 -98.21 81.53
CA LEU A 59 10.25 -97.01 82.09
C LEU A 59 10.85 -96.14 80.99
N THR A 60 11.53 -96.72 80.00
CA THR A 60 12.03 -95.95 78.84
C THR A 60 10.91 -95.36 77.98
N GLU A 61 9.77 -96.05 77.85
CA GLU A 61 8.60 -95.54 77.13
C GLU A 61 7.95 -94.37 77.89
N MET A 62 7.84 -94.49 79.22
CA MET A 62 7.33 -93.42 80.08
C MET A 62 8.27 -92.21 80.11
N GLU A 63 9.58 -92.41 80.15
CA GLU A 63 10.58 -91.33 80.05
C GLU A 63 10.49 -90.62 78.69
N SER A 64 10.36 -91.37 77.59
CA SER A 64 10.15 -90.81 76.26
C SER A 64 8.84 -90.03 76.17
N HIS A 65 7.76 -90.54 76.76
CA HIS A 65 6.46 -89.86 76.78
C HIS A 65 6.52 -88.57 77.63
N SER A 66 7.18 -88.62 78.78
CA SER A 66 7.44 -87.44 79.62
C SER A 66 8.20 -86.38 78.83
N ALA A 67 9.28 -86.76 78.14
CA ALA A 67 10.07 -85.84 77.32
C ALA A 67 9.26 -85.21 76.18
N LEU A 68 8.35 -85.96 75.54
CA LEU A 68 7.45 -85.44 74.52
C LEU A 68 6.42 -84.45 75.09
N LEU A 69 5.87 -84.74 76.28
CA LEU A 69 4.98 -83.81 76.96
C LEU A 69 5.71 -82.52 77.36
N ASP A 70 6.92 -82.63 77.90
CA ASP A 70 7.76 -81.48 78.26
C ASP A 70 8.07 -80.62 77.03
N GLN A 71 8.42 -81.26 75.91
CA GLN A 71 8.60 -80.55 74.63
C GLN A 71 7.31 -79.86 74.18
N ARG A 72 6.16 -80.53 74.28
CA ARG A 72 4.87 -79.96 73.88
C ARG A 72 4.49 -78.77 74.76
N VAL A 73 4.66 -78.89 76.07
CA VAL A 73 4.46 -77.79 77.03
C VAL A 73 5.37 -76.61 76.69
N GLY A 74 6.65 -76.86 76.38
CA GLY A 74 7.57 -75.83 75.92
C GLY A 74 7.07 -75.10 74.66
N SER A 75 6.69 -75.86 73.62
CA SER A 75 6.18 -75.25 72.37
C SER A 75 4.91 -74.42 72.57
N ILE A 76 3.98 -74.90 73.41
CA ILE A 76 2.73 -74.17 73.68
C ILE A 76 3.03 -72.92 74.52
N SER A 77 3.99 -72.97 75.43
CA SER A 77 4.42 -71.81 76.20
C SER A 77 5.03 -70.72 75.31
N GLU A 78 5.90 -71.11 74.36
CA GLU A 78 6.48 -70.17 73.38
C GLU A 78 5.40 -69.57 72.47
N GLU A 79 4.46 -70.38 71.97
CA GLU A 79 3.31 -69.90 71.18
C GLU A 79 2.43 -68.94 72.00
N LEU A 80 2.20 -69.23 73.29
CA LEU A 80 1.43 -68.37 74.18
C LEU A 80 2.12 -67.02 74.39
N GLU A 81 3.43 -67.01 74.68
CA GLU A 81 4.21 -65.78 74.83
C GLU A 81 4.21 -64.95 73.53
N ALA A 82 4.34 -65.59 72.37
CA ALA A 82 4.27 -64.90 71.08
C ALA A 82 2.91 -64.22 70.86
N VAL A 83 1.81 -64.94 71.13
CA VAL A 83 0.45 -64.38 71.00
C VAL A 83 0.19 -63.26 72.02
N GLU A 84 0.72 -63.38 73.25
CA GLU A 84 0.61 -62.31 74.25
C GLU A 84 1.33 -61.03 73.81
N LEU A 85 2.51 -61.15 73.19
CA LEU A 85 3.24 -60.01 72.62
C LEU A 85 2.47 -59.37 71.46
N GLU A 86 1.91 -60.16 70.55
CA GLU A 86 1.06 -59.65 69.45
C GLU A 86 -0.18 -58.94 69.98
N PHE A 87 -0.84 -59.52 70.99
CA PHE A 87 -2.02 -58.93 71.63
C PHE A 87 -1.71 -57.57 72.24
N GLU A 88 -0.61 -57.44 73.00
CA GLU A 88 -0.24 -56.16 73.59
C GLU A 88 0.17 -55.14 72.50
N ALA A 89 0.85 -55.57 71.42
CA ALA A 89 1.16 -54.69 70.30
C ALA A 89 -0.10 -54.13 69.61
N VAL A 90 -1.09 -54.98 69.33
CA VAL A 90 -2.38 -54.56 68.74
C VAL A 90 -3.14 -53.63 69.68
N LYS A 91 -3.11 -53.89 70.98
CA LYS A 91 -3.75 -53.04 71.99
C LYS A 91 -3.12 -51.66 72.07
N GLN A 92 -1.78 -51.57 72.02
CA GLN A 92 -1.07 -50.29 71.97
C GLN A 92 -1.39 -49.52 70.68
N GLU A 93 -1.45 -50.20 69.53
CA GLU A 93 -1.84 -49.57 68.27
C GLU A 93 -3.29 -49.07 68.30
N ASN A 94 -4.21 -49.81 68.90
CA ASN A 94 -5.60 -49.40 69.06
C ASN A 94 -5.72 -48.12 69.92
N LEU A 95 -4.98 -48.06 71.03
CA LEU A 95 -4.91 -46.84 71.86
C LEU A 95 -4.34 -45.66 71.08
N ARG A 96 -3.30 -45.88 70.26
CA ARG A 96 -2.72 -44.85 69.40
C ARG A 96 -3.74 -44.32 68.39
N LEU A 97 -4.45 -45.21 67.70
CA LEU A 97 -5.47 -44.84 66.71
C LEU A 97 -6.65 -44.11 67.36
N LYS A 98 -7.10 -44.57 68.53
CA LYS A 98 -8.15 -43.88 69.29
C LYS A 98 -7.72 -42.47 69.69
N ASN A 99 -6.50 -42.32 70.18
CA ASN A 99 -5.94 -41.02 70.53
C ASN A 99 -5.84 -40.09 69.30
N ILE A 100 -5.50 -40.63 68.12
CA ILE A 100 -5.53 -39.84 66.87
C ILE A 100 -6.95 -39.38 66.57
N LEU A 101 -7.94 -40.28 66.62
CA LEU A 101 -9.34 -39.97 66.35
C LEU A 101 -9.90 -38.92 67.32
N ASP A 102 -9.64 -39.08 68.62
CA ASP A 102 -10.11 -38.16 69.66
C ASP A 102 -9.50 -36.75 69.51
N ASN A 103 -8.31 -36.64 68.92
CA ASN A 103 -7.62 -35.38 68.66
C ASN A 103 -7.79 -34.85 67.22
N GLN A 104 -8.62 -35.49 66.38
CA GLN A 104 -8.92 -34.96 65.06
C GLN A 104 -9.74 -33.68 65.17
N LYS A 105 -9.27 -32.61 64.52
CA LYS A 105 -9.91 -31.30 64.54
C LYS A 105 -11.12 -31.19 63.59
N TYR A 106 -11.17 -32.03 62.56
CA TYR A 106 -12.15 -31.96 61.49
C TYR A 106 -12.90 -33.28 61.39
N SER A 107 -14.21 -33.20 61.32
CA SER A 107 -15.07 -34.33 61.01
C SER A 107 -14.96 -34.71 59.53
N VAL A 108 -15.37 -35.92 59.20
CA VAL A 108 -15.52 -36.37 57.80
C VAL A 108 -16.41 -35.40 57.02
N ALA A 109 -17.50 -34.92 57.64
CA ALA A 109 -18.38 -33.93 57.02
C ALA A 109 -17.69 -32.58 56.75
N ASP A 110 -16.77 -32.16 57.63
CA ASP A 110 -15.99 -30.94 57.41
C ASP A 110 -15.02 -31.11 56.24
N ILE A 111 -14.37 -32.28 56.13
CA ILE A 111 -13.48 -32.60 55.01
C ILE A 111 -14.25 -32.63 53.69
N GLU A 112 -15.44 -33.22 53.65
CA GLU A 112 -16.29 -33.23 52.47
C GLU A 112 -16.73 -31.82 52.06
N ARG A 113 -17.10 -30.99 53.03
CA ARG A 113 -17.42 -29.58 52.79
C ARG A 113 -16.22 -28.81 52.24
N ILE A 114 -15.04 -28.96 52.84
CA ILE A 114 -13.80 -28.31 52.35
C ILE A 114 -13.51 -28.73 50.91
N LYS A 115 -13.65 -30.03 50.58
CA LYS A 115 -13.46 -30.52 49.21
C LYS A 115 -14.47 -29.93 48.23
N TYR A 116 -15.72 -29.77 48.64
CA TYR A 116 -16.74 -29.14 47.81
C TYR A 116 -16.40 -27.66 47.55
N GLU A 117 -16.07 -26.92 48.60
CA GLU A 117 -15.64 -25.52 48.49
C GLU A 117 -14.37 -25.37 47.63
N GLU A 118 -13.39 -26.29 47.78
CA GLU A 118 -12.20 -26.35 46.94
C GLU A 118 -12.53 -26.57 45.46
N ASN A 119 -13.47 -27.48 45.16
CA ASN A 119 -13.91 -27.73 43.79
C ASN A 119 -14.63 -26.51 43.19
N GLU A 120 -15.55 -25.88 43.93
CA GLU A 120 -16.21 -24.64 43.47
C GLU A 120 -15.19 -23.51 43.23
N LEU A 121 -14.20 -23.37 44.12
CA LEU A 121 -13.13 -22.39 43.94
C LEU A 121 -12.28 -22.69 42.71
N ASN A 122 -11.97 -23.95 42.44
CA ASN A 122 -11.24 -24.34 41.23
C ASN A 122 -12.07 -24.08 39.96
N GLU A 123 -13.37 -24.36 39.96
CA GLU A 123 -14.26 -24.05 38.84
C GLU A 123 -14.37 -22.53 38.58
N THR A 124 -14.50 -21.73 39.63
CA THR A 124 -14.51 -20.26 39.49
C THR A 124 -13.17 -19.71 39.02
N LEU A 125 -12.05 -20.24 39.51
CA LEU A 125 -10.71 -19.87 39.07
C LEU A 125 -10.50 -20.19 37.60
N THR A 126 -10.86 -21.41 37.16
CA THR A 126 -10.72 -21.81 35.74
C THR A 126 -11.58 -20.95 34.83
N LYS A 127 -12.82 -20.61 35.25
CA LYS A 127 -13.68 -19.69 34.53
C LYS A 127 -13.07 -18.29 34.41
N LEU A 128 -12.65 -17.68 35.52
CA LEU A 128 -12.06 -16.33 35.52
C LEU A 128 -10.74 -16.27 34.74
N THR A 129 -9.94 -17.33 34.80
CA THR A 129 -8.70 -17.43 34.01
C THR A 129 -9.01 -17.42 32.52
N LYS A 130 -10.04 -18.15 32.10
CA LYS A 130 -10.49 -18.15 30.70
C LYS A 130 -11.01 -16.77 30.27
N GLU A 131 -11.87 -16.15 31.07
CA GLU A 131 -12.40 -14.81 30.78
C GLU A 131 -11.27 -13.77 30.67
N LEU A 132 -10.27 -13.84 31.55
CA LEU A 132 -9.08 -12.98 31.49
C LEU A 132 -8.27 -13.19 30.20
N ASP A 133 -8.08 -14.43 29.77
CA ASP A 133 -7.36 -14.73 28.53
C ASP A 133 -8.14 -14.24 27.30
N ASP A 134 -9.47 -14.40 27.29
CA ASP A 134 -10.34 -13.86 26.23
C ASP A 134 -10.27 -12.32 26.16
N GLU A 135 -10.30 -11.62 27.31
CA GLU A 135 -10.15 -10.16 27.37
C GLU A 135 -8.75 -9.71 26.91
N LYS A 136 -7.68 -10.42 27.27
CA LYS A 136 -6.32 -10.13 26.78
C LYS A 136 -6.23 -10.27 25.26
N GLN A 137 -6.83 -11.32 24.69
CA GLN A 137 -6.88 -11.49 23.23
C GLN A 137 -7.65 -10.35 22.56
N LEU A 138 -8.77 -9.92 23.16
CA LEU A 138 -9.54 -8.79 22.67
C LEU A 138 -8.71 -7.49 22.72
N LEU A 139 -8.06 -7.21 23.86
CA LEU A 139 -7.19 -6.05 24.03
C LEU A 139 -6.06 -6.04 22.99
N TRP A 140 -5.36 -7.16 22.83
CA TRP A 140 -4.30 -7.29 21.83
C TRP A 140 -4.81 -7.04 20.40
N SER A 141 -6.01 -7.54 20.08
CA SER A 141 -6.63 -7.29 18.77
C SER A 141 -6.95 -5.82 18.55
N GLU A 142 -7.35 -5.10 19.60
CA GLU A 142 -7.69 -3.68 19.54
C GLU A 142 -6.43 -2.81 19.49
N GLU A 143 -5.39 -3.15 20.25
CA GLU A 143 -4.06 -2.54 20.17
C GLU A 143 -3.47 -2.68 18.76
N LEU A 144 -3.62 -3.85 18.13
CA LEU A 144 -3.18 -4.06 16.75
C LEU A 144 -3.94 -3.18 15.75
N LYS A 145 -5.25 -3.00 15.94
CA LYS A 145 -6.04 -2.07 15.11
C LYS A 145 -5.60 -0.63 15.32
N TYR A 146 -5.43 -0.21 16.58
CA TYR A 146 -4.95 1.13 16.92
C TYR A 146 -3.58 1.39 16.29
N ALA A 147 -2.64 0.44 16.38
CA ALA A 147 -1.31 0.56 15.77
C ALA A 147 -1.38 0.72 14.25
N LYS A 148 -2.24 -0.04 13.56
CA LYS A 148 -2.43 0.09 12.10
C LYS A 148 -3.01 1.45 11.71
N ILE A 149 -4.01 1.94 12.45
CA ILE A 149 -4.61 3.26 12.20
C ILE A 149 -3.57 4.35 12.44
N LYS A 150 -2.79 4.25 13.52
CA LYS A 150 -1.69 5.17 13.83
C LYS A 150 -0.66 5.23 12.69
N GLU A 151 -0.20 4.08 12.19
CA GLU A 151 0.74 4.02 11.06
C GLU A 151 0.16 4.65 9.78
N SER A 152 -1.13 4.41 9.49
CA SER A 152 -1.82 5.02 8.35
C SER A 152 -1.87 6.55 8.48
N VAL A 153 -2.23 7.07 9.66
CA VAL A 153 -2.29 8.52 9.92
C VAL A 153 -0.90 9.15 9.83
N GLU A 154 0.14 8.51 10.36
CA GLU A 154 1.52 8.99 10.25
C GLU A 154 1.98 9.05 8.78
N THR A 155 1.58 8.07 7.96
CA THR A 155 1.85 8.05 6.52
C THR A 155 1.15 9.22 5.81
N ASP A 156 -0.14 9.42 6.06
CA ASP A 156 -0.93 10.51 5.47
C ASP A 156 -0.34 11.88 5.84
N ILE A 157 0.11 12.05 7.08
CA ILE A 157 0.74 13.29 7.55
C ILE A 157 2.09 13.52 6.87
N ALA A 158 2.90 12.48 6.69
CA ALA A 158 4.15 12.58 5.96
C ALA A 158 3.92 12.98 4.48
N GLU A 159 2.90 12.41 3.83
CA GLU A 159 2.49 12.78 2.48
C GLU A 159 2.01 14.23 2.40
N PHE A 160 1.16 14.65 3.34
CA PHE A 160 0.72 16.03 3.46
C PHE A 160 1.92 16.98 3.61
N HIS A 161 2.85 16.72 4.52
CA HIS A 161 4.05 17.56 4.69
C HIS A 161 4.92 17.58 3.42
N LYS A 162 5.04 16.45 2.71
CA LYS A 162 5.77 16.39 1.44
C LYS A 162 5.14 17.29 0.38
N LEU A 163 3.80 17.23 0.23
CA LEU A 163 3.06 18.09 -0.70
C LEU A 163 3.13 19.56 -0.28
N ALA A 164 2.93 19.86 1.00
CA ALA A 164 2.97 21.21 1.54
C ALA A 164 4.35 21.87 1.32
N ARG A 165 5.45 21.13 1.52
CA ARG A 165 6.80 21.62 1.18
C ARG A 165 6.96 21.88 -0.32
N LYS A 166 6.47 20.98 -1.19
CA LYS A 166 6.50 21.17 -2.64
C LYS A 166 5.72 22.42 -3.08
N LEU A 167 4.61 22.70 -2.41
CA LEU A 167 3.77 23.89 -2.62
C LEU A 167 4.28 25.15 -1.90
N ARG A 168 5.41 25.06 -1.17
CA ARG A 168 5.97 26.17 -0.37
C ARG A 168 4.99 26.72 0.67
N LEU A 169 4.26 25.82 1.34
CA LEU A 169 3.31 26.11 2.42
C LEU A 169 3.90 25.89 3.82
N ILE A 170 4.96 25.10 3.93
CA ILE A 170 5.68 24.81 5.18
C ILE A 170 7.18 25.04 4.93
N PRO A 171 7.92 25.74 5.81
CA PRO A 171 7.50 26.29 7.11
C PRO A 171 6.56 27.51 6.99
N SER A 172 6.04 28.04 8.09
CA SER A 172 5.13 29.22 8.10
C SER A 172 5.68 30.48 7.43
N THR A 173 7.01 30.55 7.26
CA THR A 173 7.72 31.61 6.52
C THR A 173 7.83 31.35 5.01
N ALA A 174 7.27 30.23 4.53
CA ALA A 174 7.33 29.88 3.12
C ALA A 174 6.43 30.81 2.29
N GLU A 175 6.80 31.00 1.03
CA GLU A 175 6.23 32.01 0.11
C GLU A 175 4.69 31.96 0.03
N ASN A 176 4.12 30.75 0.02
CA ASN A 176 2.67 30.56 -0.13
C ASN A 176 1.96 30.29 1.20
N ALA A 177 2.69 30.28 2.32
CA ALA A 177 2.13 29.94 3.62
C ALA A 177 1.24 31.07 4.21
N ASN A 178 1.36 32.30 3.69
CA ASN A 178 0.62 33.48 4.17
C ASN A 178 0.73 33.71 5.70
N GLY A 179 1.83 33.28 6.30
CA GLY A 179 2.06 33.38 7.75
C GLY A 179 1.35 32.32 8.60
N TYR A 180 0.62 31.37 7.98
CA TYR A 180 -0.01 30.26 8.68
C TYR A 180 0.99 29.16 9.00
N ASP A 181 0.93 28.63 10.21
CA ASP A 181 1.63 27.41 10.58
C ASP A 181 0.77 26.20 10.20
N LEU A 182 1.12 25.59 9.07
CA LEU A 182 0.40 24.45 8.49
C LEU A 182 1.05 23.12 8.85
N GLN A 183 2.03 23.10 9.75
CA GLN A 183 2.70 21.87 10.13
C GLN A 183 1.87 21.09 11.15
N ILE A 184 1.42 19.90 10.76
CA ILE A 184 0.75 18.98 11.67
C ILE A 184 1.78 18.35 12.63
N GLU A 185 1.64 18.63 13.92
CA GLU A 185 2.25 17.87 15.01
C GLU A 185 1.23 16.83 15.50
N CYS A 186 1.34 15.59 15.03
CA CYS A 186 0.39 14.56 15.41
C CYS A 186 0.73 13.97 16.77
N ASN A 187 -0.06 14.30 17.79
CA ASN A 187 -0.15 13.50 19.00
C ASN A 187 -1.54 12.88 19.09
N LEU A 188 -1.66 11.61 18.67
CA LEU A 188 -2.93 10.86 18.66
C LEU A 188 -3.54 10.68 20.05
N ASP A 189 -2.76 10.90 21.11
CA ASP A 189 -3.19 10.74 22.50
C ASP A 189 -3.80 12.03 23.09
N SER A 190 -3.83 13.13 22.33
CA SER A 190 -4.40 14.41 22.76
C SER A 190 -5.51 14.90 21.84
N GLU A 191 -6.69 15.22 22.41
CA GLU A 191 -7.80 15.85 21.70
C GLU A 191 -7.43 17.21 21.07
N GLU A 192 -6.39 17.87 21.60
CA GLU A 192 -5.91 19.16 21.11
C GLU A 192 -5.37 19.07 19.67
N SER A 193 -4.82 17.92 19.27
CA SER A 193 -4.28 17.67 17.93
C SER A 193 -5.37 17.73 16.85
N LEU A 194 -6.56 17.20 17.13
CA LEU A 194 -7.71 17.25 16.21
C LEU A 194 -8.24 18.67 16.05
N HIS A 195 -8.32 19.41 17.16
CA HIS A 195 -8.74 20.81 17.14
C HIS A 195 -7.75 21.68 16.36
N HIS A 196 -6.45 21.42 16.53
CA HIS A 196 -5.39 22.07 15.76
C HIS A 196 -5.54 21.81 14.25
N CYS A 197 -5.65 20.56 13.82
CA CYS A 197 -5.82 20.22 12.40
C CYS A 197 -7.07 20.87 11.80
N ARG A 198 -8.20 20.85 12.52
CA ARG A 198 -9.46 21.40 12.00
C ARG A 198 -9.44 22.92 11.89
N ASN A 199 -8.97 23.62 12.92
CA ASN A 199 -9.14 25.07 12.99
C ASN A 199 -7.91 25.84 12.53
N LYS A 200 -6.71 25.33 12.78
CA LYS A 200 -5.46 26.04 12.43
C LYS A 200 -4.92 25.65 11.05
N ILE A 201 -5.31 24.50 10.51
CA ILE A 201 -4.80 24.00 9.22
C ILE A 201 -5.90 23.99 8.17
N ASN A 202 -7.00 23.26 8.39
CA ASN A 202 -8.06 23.13 7.38
C ASN A 202 -8.75 24.46 7.05
N LEU A 203 -9.03 25.30 8.05
CA LEU A 203 -9.71 26.56 7.82
C LEU A 203 -8.86 27.53 6.97
N PRO A 204 -7.56 27.79 7.27
CA PRO A 204 -6.72 28.59 6.39
C PRO A 204 -6.50 27.99 5.00
N LEU A 205 -6.37 26.67 4.88
CA LEU A 205 -6.26 26.00 3.57
C LEU A 205 -7.52 26.23 2.73
N LEU A 206 -8.70 26.17 3.34
CA LEU A 206 -9.98 26.43 2.67
C LEU A 206 -10.09 27.90 2.25
N GLU A 207 -9.69 28.83 3.09
CA GLU A 207 -9.64 30.26 2.75
C GLU A 207 -8.68 30.54 1.57
N MET A 208 -7.48 29.95 1.59
CA MET A 208 -6.53 30.10 0.48
C MET A 208 -7.07 29.48 -0.82
N LEU A 209 -7.75 28.34 -0.73
CA LEU A 209 -8.37 27.69 -1.89
C LEU A 209 -9.49 28.56 -2.49
N THR A 210 -10.40 29.05 -1.65
CA THR A 210 -11.49 29.94 -2.11
C THR A 210 -10.96 31.25 -2.71
N GLN A 211 -9.89 31.83 -2.13
CA GLN A 211 -9.23 33.01 -2.67
C GLN A 211 -8.60 32.73 -4.05
N SER A 212 -7.93 31.57 -4.20
CA SER A 212 -7.36 31.15 -5.48
C SER A 212 -8.44 30.94 -6.54
N GLU A 213 -9.55 30.28 -6.20
CA GLU A 213 -10.70 30.09 -7.10
C GLU A 213 -11.31 31.42 -7.56
N ALA A 214 -11.44 32.39 -6.65
CA ALA A 214 -11.90 33.73 -6.99
C ALA A 214 -10.93 34.45 -7.96
N GLN A 215 -9.61 34.31 -7.75
CA GLN A 215 -8.60 34.87 -8.66
C GLN A 215 -8.64 34.21 -10.05
N ILE A 216 -8.79 32.88 -10.11
CA ILE A 216 -8.95 32.13 -11.36
C ILE A 216 -10.18 32.63 -12.12
N THR A 217 -11.31 32.77 -11.43
CA THR A 217 -12.57 33.26 -12.02
C THR A 217 -12.41 34.68 -12.58
N LYS A 218 -11.76 35.57 -11.83
CA LYS A 218 -11.45 36.94 -12.29
C LYS A 218 -10.55 36.95 -13.51
N ALA A 219 -9.50 36.12 -13.54
CA ALA A 219 -8.59 36.01 -14.67
C ALA A 219 -9.29 35.44 -15.91
N LEU A 220 -10.18 34.47 -15.73
CA LEU A 220 -10.99 33.87 -16.80
C LEU A 220 -11.94 34.91 -17.42
N ASN A 221 -12.64 35.68 -16.61
CA ASN A 221 -13.50 36.77 -17.10
C ASN A 221 -12.71 37.80 -17.91
N LYS A 222 -11.56 38.25 -17.39
CA LYS A 222 -10.68 39.18 -18.13
C LYS A 222 -10.16 38.59 -19.44
N LYS A 223 -9.86 37.29 -19.48
CA LYS A 223 -9.48 36.58 -20.71
C LYS A 223 -10.63 36.63 -21.73
N MET A 224 -11.86 36.39 -21.31
CA MET A 224 -13.04 36.45 -22.21
C MET A 224 -13.24 37.85 -22.78
N GLU A 225 -13.16 38.89 -21.95
CA GLU A 225 -13.26 40.29 -22.40
C GLU A 225 -12.20 40.64 -23.46
N ILE A 226 -10.94 40.28 -23.21
CA ILE A 226 -9.85 40.53 -24.17
C ILE A 226 -10.04 39.71 -25.44
N GLN A 227 -10.53 38.48 -25.33
CA GLN A 227 -10.80 37.62 -26.48
C GLN A 227 -11.90 38.20 -27.37
N GLU A 228 -12.98 38.71 -26.77
CA GLU A 228 -14.06 39.39 -27.50
C GLU A 228 -13.55 40.62 -28.26
N VAL A 229 -12.77 41.49 -27.61
CA VAL A 229 -12.15 42.65 -28.26
C VAL A 229 -11.21 42.23 -29.41
N ASN A 230 -10.44 41.15 -29.23
CA ASN A 230 -9.55 40.62 -30.26
C ASN A 230 -10.35 40.10 -31.48
N GLU A 231 -11.47 39.43 -31.26
CA GLU A 231 -12.37 38.97 -32.34
C GLU A 231 -13.00 40.15 -33.09
N GLN A 232 -13.46 41.18 -32.37
CA GLN A 232 -13.96 42.42 -32.97
C GLN A 232 -12.91 43.12 -33.83
N LEU A 233 -11.67 43.27 -33.32
CA LEU A 233 -10.56 43.87 -34.06
C LEU A 233 -10.18 43.06 -35.30
N LYS A 234 -10.21 41.72 -35.22
CA LYS A 234 -9.97 40.86 -36.39
C LYS A 234 -11.02 41.09 -37.48
N SER A 235 -12.30 41.24 -37.13
CA SER A 235 -13.36 41.59 -38.08
C SER A 235 -13.08 42.95 -38.74
N LEU A 236 -12.79 43.97 -37.94
CA LEU A 236 -12.51 45.32 -38.44
C LEU A 236 -11.29 45.36 -39.37
N ILE A 237 -10.23 44.61 -39.05
CA ILE A 237 -9.05 44.46 -39.92
C ILE A 237 -9.42 43.79 -41.25
N SER A 238 -10.27 42.78 -41.22
CA SER A 238 -10.77 42.12 -42.43
C SER A 238 -11.56 43.10 -43.31
N ASP A 239 -12.44 43.89 -42.71
CA ASP A 239 -13.23 44.90 -43.43
C ASP A 239 -12.31 45.97 -44.04
N LYS A 240 -11.35 46.50 -43.27
CA LYS A 240 -10.37 47.47 -43.77
C LYS A 240 -9.46 46.91 -44.85
N ARG A 241 -9.12 45.61 -44.79
CA ARG A 241 -8.37 44.94 -45.86
C ARG A 241 -9.18 44.88 -47.15
N ASN A 242 -10.49 44.63 -47.06
CA ASN A 242 -11.39 44.67 -48.22
C ASN A 242 -11.50 46.09 -48.79
N ASP A 243 -11.66 47.12 -47.95
CA ASP A 243 -11.66 48.52 -48.37
C ASP A 243 -10.39 48.87 -49.16
N VAL A 244 -9.21 48.50 -48.63
CA VAL A 244 -7.92 48.75 -49.30
C VAL A 244 -7.83 48.01 -50.63
N LYS A 245 -8.36 46.79 -50.73
CA LYS A 245 -8.42 46.04 -51.99
C LYS A 245 -9.26 46.79 -53.02
N ASN A 246 -10.45 47.25 -52.63
CA ASN A 246 -11.35 48.01 -53.50
C ASN A 246 -10.70 49.32 -53.96
N PHE A 247 -10.07 50.08 -53.06
CA PHE A 247 -9.37 51.32 -53.43
C PHE A 247 -8.19 51.09 -54.37
N LYS A 248 -7.47 49.97 -54.24
CA LYS A 248 -6.42 49.59 -55.21
C LYS A 248 -7.01 49.30 -56.58
N GLU A 249 -8.12 48.58 -56.66
CA GLU A 249 -8.82 48.28 -57.91
C GLU A 249 -9.40 49.55 -58.56
N ASP A 250 -9.90 50.51 -57.78
CA ASP A 250 -10.34 51.82 -58.26
C ASP A 250 -9.17 52.66 -58.79
N ALA A 251 -8.07 52.73 -58.04
CA ALA A 251 -6.87 53.45 -58.46
C ALA A 251 -6.31 52.90 -59.78
N GLN A 252 -6.22 51.58 -59.91
CA GLN A 252 -5.78 50.93 -61.14
C GLN A 252 -6.70 51.25 -62.33
N ARG A 253 -8.02 51.25 -62.13
CA ARG A 253 -8.97 51.67 -63.18
C ARG A 253 -8.79 53.12 -63.61
N LEU A 254 -8.49 54.02 -62.67
CA LEU A 254 -8.20 55.43 -62.98
C LEU A 254 -6.89 55.59 -63.73
N ASP A 255 -5.84 54.87 -63.35
CA ASP A 255 -4.55 54.87 -64.06
C ASP A 255 -4.72 54.36 -65.50
N ASP A 256 -5.46 53.27 -65.71
CA ASP A 256 -5.77 52.73 -67.04
C ASP A 256 -6.55 53.76 -67.88
N LEU A 257 -7.52 54.45 -67.28
CA LEU A 257 -8.30 55.50 -67.95
C LEU A 257 -7.43 56.72 -68.32
N LEU A 258 -6.53 57.15 -67.43
CA LEU A 258 -5.60 58.24 -67.71
C LEU A 258 -4.64 57.86 -68.84
N LEU A 259 -4.12 56.64 -68.85
CA LEU A 259 -3.26 56.14 -69.91
C LEU A 259 -3.99 56.17 -71.27
N GLN A 260 -5.24 55.71 -71.31
CA GLN A 260 -6.06 55.74 -72.52
C GLN A 260 -6.33 57.19 -72.98
N LYS A 261 -6.66 58.10 -72.07
CA LYS A 261 -6.89 59.52 -72.41
C LYS A 261 -5.65 60.21 -72.93
N ASN A 262 -4.47 59.90 -72.38
CA ASN A 262 -3.21 60.41 -72.89
C ASN A 262 -2.91 59.88 -74.30
N GLN A 263 -3.14 58.59 -74.56
CA GLN A 263 -3.00 58.03 -75.90
C GLN A 263 -3.96 58.69 -76.90
N ASP A 264 -5.23 58.83 -76.54
CA ASP A 264 -6.23 59.53 -77.36
C ASP A 264 -5.79 60.98 -77.66
N ALA A 265 -5.28 61.69 -76.65
CA ALA A 265 -4.80 63.07 -76.79
C ALA A 265 -3.56 63.16 -77.70
N GLU A 266 -2.58 62.26 -77.54
CA GLU A 266 -1.40 62.17 -78.41
C GLU A 266 -1.79 61.86 -79.87
N GLU A 267 -2.79 61.00 -80.09
CA GLU A 267 -3.30 60.71 -81.43
C GLU A 267 -4.00 61.93 -82.07
N GLN A 268 -4.81 62.65 -81.29
CA GLN A 268 -5.45 63.89 -81.75
C GLN A 268 -4.41 64.97 -82.04
N GLU A 269 -3.40 65.12 -81.19
CA GLU A 269 -2.29 66.06 -81.43
C GLU A 269 -1.55 65.73 -82.72
N LYS A 270 -1.27 64.44 -83.00
CA LYS A 270 -0.69 64.00 -84.27
C LYS A 270 -1.58 64.34 -85.47
N LYS A 271 -2.90 64.14 -85.36
CA LYS A 271 -3.86 64.51 -86.42
C LYS A 271 -3.84 66.01 -86.66
N TRP A 272 -3.98 66.82 -85.61
CA TRP A 272 -3.96 68.28 -85.70
C TRP A 272 -2.65 68.80 -86.24
N ALA A 273 -1.50 68.23 -85.85
CA ALA A 273 -0.20 68.58 -86.41
C ALA A 273 -0.12 68.28 -87.91
N SER A 274 -0.68 67.15 -88.37
CA SER A 274 -0.73 66.81 -89.80
C SER A 274 -1.66 67.72 -90.61
N GLU A 275 -2.83 68.07 -90.04
CA GLU A 275 -3.77 69.02 -90.64
C GLU A 275 -3.17 70.42 -90.71
N LEU A 276 -2.55 70.89 -89.62
CA LEU A 276 -1.86 72.17 -89.57
C LEU A 276 -0.75 72.23 -90.63
N GLN A 277 0.05 71.17 -90.78
CA GLN A 277 1.08 71.10 -91.81
C GLN A 277 0.48 71.15 -93.23
N SER A 278 -0.67 70.49 -93.47
CA SER A 278 -1.38 70.51 -94.75
C SER A 278 -1.93 71.90 -95.07
N VAL A 279 -2.60 72.53 -94.10
CA VAL A 279 -3.13 73.89 -94.22
C VAL A 279 -2.00 74.89 -94.43
N GLU A 280 -0.88 74.75 -93.73
CA GLU A 280 0.30 75.61 -93.91
C GLU A 280 0.89 75.47 -95.32
N LYS A 281 1.00 74.25 -95.86
CA LYS A 281 1.38 74.04 -97.28
C LYS A 281 0.40 74.71 -98.24
N HIS A 282 -0.91 74.60 -97.97
CA HIS A 282 -1.92 75.23 -98.81
C HIS A 282 -1.85 76.76 -98.76
N ARG A 283 -1.65 77.32 -97.57
CA ARG A 283 -1.41 78.75 -97.34
C ARG A 283 -0.21 79.24 -98.14
N GLN A 284 0.92 78.53 -98.08
CA GLN A 284 2.13 78.84 -98.84
C GLN A 284 1.90 78.79 -100.37
N LEU A 285 1.15 77.80 -100.86
CA LEU A 285 0.78 77.70 -102.28
C LEU A 285 -0.09 78.89 -102.71
N LEU A 286 -1.13 79.23 -101.96
CA LEU A 286 -1.99 80.38 -102.20
C LEU A 286 -1.20 81.69 -102.18
N GLU A 287 -0.34 81.89 -101.17
CA GLU A 287 0.52 83.07 -101.05
C GLU A 287 1.46 83.20 -102.26
N SER A 288 2.07 82.09 -102.71
CA SER A 288 2.88 82.09 -103.94
C SER A 288 2.07 82.39 -105.21
N GLY A 289 0.83 81.91 -105.29
CA GLY A 289 -0.08 82.14 -106.41
C GLY A 289 -0.59 83.57 -106.47
N VAL A 290 -0.97 84.15 -105.33
CA VAL A 290 -1.35 85.56 -105.20
C VAL A 290 -0.18 86.46 -105.55
N ASN A 291 1.02 86.20 -105.03
CA ASN A 291 2.21 86.98 -105.36
C ASN A 291 2.52 86.91 -106.87
N ARG A 292 2.44 85.73 -107.49
CA ARG A 292 2.62 85.59 -108.95
C ARG A 292 1.54 86.35 -109.75
N GLY A 293 0.28 86.25 -109.34
CA GLY A 293 -0.82 86.98 -109.98
C GLY A 293 -0.68 88.50 -109.82
N LEU A 294 -0.20 88.95 -108.66
CA LEU A 294 0.12 90.35 -108.40
C LEU A 294 1.28 90.83 -109.29
N ASP A 295 2.35 90.04 -109.43
CA ASP A 295 3.47 90.33 -110.33
C ASP A 295 3.04 90.40 -111.80
N GLU A 296 2.18 89.48 -112.25
CA GLU A 296 1.60 89.50 -113.60
C GLU A 296 0.71 90.73 -113.83
N ALA A 297 -0.14 91.08 -112.86
CA ALA A 297 -0.98 92.27 -112.93
C ALA A 297 -0.15 93.56 -112.96
N MET A 298 0.91 93.65 -112.16
CA MET A 298 1.85 94.78 -112.20
C MET A 298 2.53 94.90 -113.57
N LYS A 299 3.02 93.80 -114.15
CA LYS A 299 3.59 93.81 -115.51
C LYS A 299 2.58 94.24 -116.59
N ASN A 300 1.34 93.78 -116.49
CA ASN A 300 0.28 94.18 -117.42
C ASN A 300 -0.08 95.66 -117.28
N LEU A 301 -0.09 96.18 -116.05
CA LEU A 301 -0.28 97.61 -115.78
C LEU A 301 0.85 98.44 -116.40
N GLU A 302 2.11 98.05 -116.19
CA GLU A 302 3.27 98.70 -116.81
C GLU A 302 3.15 98.70 -118.34
N LYS A 303 2.75 97.58 -118.93
CA LYS A 303 2.55 97.46 -120.38
C LYS A 303 1.43 98.38 -120.89
N ALA A 304 0.29 98.41 -120.20
CA ALA A 304 -0.83 99.29 -120.55
C ALA A 304 -0.45 100.78 -120.41
N GLN A 305 0.35 101.13 -119.40
CA GLN A 305 0.88 102.48 -119.25
C GLN A 305 1.81 102.88 -120.41
N GLN A 306 2.68 101.97 -120.88
CA GLN A 306 3.52 102.20 -122.05
C GLN A 306 2.70 102.40 -123.33
N GLU A 307 1.64 101.62 -123.54
CA GLU A 307 0.74 101.77 -124.69
C GLU A 307 -0.01 103.11 -124.65
N LEU A 308 -0.44 103.57 -123.48
CA LEU A 308 -1.13 104.85 -123.32
C LEU A 308 -0.20 106.04 -123.61
N GLN A 309 1.05 105.99 -123.14
CA GLN A 309 2.08 106.98 -123.49
C GLN A 309 2.36 107.06 -125.00
N LEU A 310 2.32 105.92 -125.70
CA LEU A 310 2.51 105.86 -127.14
C LEU A 310 1.35 106.57 -127.89
N VAL A 311 0.12 106.35 -127.44
CA VAL A 311 -1.09 106.96 -128.02
C VAL A 311 -1.12 108.47 -127.77
N GLU A 312 -0.75 108.92 -126.57
CA GLU A 312 -0.61 110.36 -126.25
C GLU A 312 0.39 111.04 -127.20
N HIS A 313 1.56 110.43 -127.43
CA HIS A 313 2.55 110.98 -128.35
C HIS A 313 2.07 111.01 -129.82
N GLN A 314 1.30 110.02 -130.27
CA GLN A 314 0.76 109.98 -131.64
C GLN A 314 -0.31 111.07 -131.86
N THR A 315 -1.18 111.27 -130.87
CA THR A 315 -2.26 112.28 -130.94
C THR A 315 -1.74 113.71 -130.92
N GLU A 316 -0.68 113.99 -130.15
CA GLU A 316 0.00 115.29 -130.20
C GLU A 316 0.61 115.58 -131.59
N GLU A 317 1.20 114.57 -132.22
CA GLU A 317 1.85 114.69 -133.53
C GLU A 317 0.82 114.95 -134.66
N GLU A 318 -0.35 114.30 -134.58
CA GLU A 318 -1.46 114.54 -135.52
C GLU A 318 -2.06 115.95 -135.35
N MET A 319 -2.27 116.42 -134.12
CA MET A 319 -2.72 117.78 -133.82
C MET A 319 -1.78 118.84 -134.42
N ARG A 320 -0.46 118.60 -134.34
CA ARG A 320 0.56 119.48 -134.95
C ARG A 320 0.46 119.53 -136.48
N GLN A 321 0.17 118.40 -137.14
CA GLN A 321 0.00 118.35 -138.59
C GLN A 321 -1.27 119.05 -139.07
N VAL A 322 -2.38 118.91 -138.33
CA VAL A 322 -3.65 119.58 -138.64
C VAL A 322 -3.50 121.10 -138.49
N GLY A 323 -2.85 121.57 -137.41
CA GLY A 323 -2.54 122.98 -137.20
C GLY A 323 -1.77 123.61 -138.36
N ASN A 324 -0.72 122.94 -138.85
CA ASN A 324 0.08 123.42 -139.98
C ASN A 324 -0.69 123.51 -141.32
N LYS A 325 -1.64 122.61 -141.56
CA LYS A 325 -2.49 122.65 -142.76
C LYS A 325 -3.47 123.83 -142.73
N LEU A 326 -4.02 124.14 -141.55
CA LEU A 326 -4.97 125.24 -141.39
C LEU A 326 -4.32 126.61 -141.68
N VAL A 327 -3.08 126.80 -141.21
CA VAL A 327 -2.31 128.03 -141.48
C VAL A 327 -2.10 128.24 -142.98
N ARG A 328 -1.73 127.19 -143.74
CA ARG A 328 -1.51 127.30 -145.20
C ARG A 328 -2.76 127.72 -145.97
N VAL A 329 -3.96 127.27 -145.55
CA VAL A 329 -5.23 127.64 -146.18
C VAL A 329 -5.55 129.12 -145.93
N VAL A 330 -5.36 129.60 -144.69
CA VAL A 330 -5.61 131.01 -144.35
C VAL A 330 -4.66 131.95 -145.11
N THR A 331 -3.39 131.58 -145.28
CA THR A 331 -2.43 132.39 -146.04
C THR A 331 -2.77 132.44 -147.54
N ALA A 332 -3.25 131.34 -148.12
CA ALA A 332 -3.66 131.28 -149.52
C ALA A 332 -4.90 132.15 -149.80
N VAL A 333 -5.88 132.15 -148.89
CA VAL A 333 -7.09 132.99 -149.00
C VAL A 333 -6.74 134.48 -148.88
N ALA A 334 -5.87 134.86 -147.94
CA ALA A 334 -5.43 136.24 -147.77
C ALA A 334 -4.69 136.78 -149.01
N SER A 335 -3.92 135.93 -149.69
CA SER A 335 -3.18 136.28 -150.91
C SER A 335 -4.10 136.49 -152.12
N HIS A 336 -5.22 135.78 -152.18
CA HIS A 336 -6.19 135.85 -153.28
C HIS A 336 -7.12 137.08 -153.17
N VAL A 337 -7.40 137.56 -151.95
CA VAL A 337 -8.19 138.78 -151.71
C VAL A 337 -7.41 140.05 -152.08
N ALA A 338 -6.08 140.05 -151.92
CA ALA A 338 -5.23 141.21 -152.24
C ALA A 338 -5.00 141.47 -153.74
N ALA A 339 -5.35 140.53 -154.63
CA ALA A 339 -4.95 140.56 -156.04
C ALA A 339 -6.04 141.07 -157.03
N ILE A 340 -7.29 141.32 -156.59
CA ILE A 340 -8.40 141.68 -157.50
C ILE A 340 -8.91 143.12 -157.28
N GLU A 341 -8.44 143.85 -156.27
CA GLU A 341 -8.77 145.27 -156.03
C GLU A 341 -7.98 146.30 -156.89
N LYS A 342 -7.53 145.98 -158.12
CA LYS A 342 -6.99 146.97 -159.06
C LYS A 342 -7.27 146.70 -160.52
#